data_AF-A0A7Y2EL75-F1
#
_entry.id   AF-A0A7Y2EL75-F1
#
_cell.length_a   1.000
_cell.length_b   1.000
_cell.length_c   1.000
_cell.angle_alpha   90.00
_cell.angle_beta   90.00
_cell.angle_gamma   90.00
#
_symmetry.space_group_name_H-M   'P 1'
#
loop_
_entity.id
_entity.type
_entity.pdbx_description
1 polymer ?
#
loop_
_entity_poly.entity_id
_entity_poly.type
_entity_poly.pdbx_seq_one_letter_code
_entity_poly.pdbx_strand_id
1 'polypeptide(L)'
;MKPVILFLFGILSCSLYSQTTNDEYNYVTKGYRAQIENGLPNKVGYDFEKINNYGYKSAGKEYNLIFSKLVKTATNTTVAVMIEYEFIDPEGKKVVAYYCIPHSRSANSIWNKARKQIQDTKNTDLLTAYGFALTKYAAELSN
;
A
#
# COMPACT_ATOMS: atom_id res chain seq x y z
N MET A 1 4.67 -42.20 -39.91
CA MET A 1 4.07 -42.00 -38.58
C MET A 1 5.13 -41.45 -37.62
N LYS A 2 5.03 -40.18 -37.21
CA LYS A 2 5.50 -39.69 -35.90
C LYS A 2 4.81 -38.35 -35.60
N PRO A 3 3.81 -38.29 -34.71
CA PRO A 3 3.51 -37.07 -34.00
C PRO A 3 4.11 -37.20 -32.59
N VAL A 4 5.11 -36.39 -32.27
CA VAL A 4 5.40 -36.07 -30.87
C VAL A 4 5.26 -34.57 -30.77
N ILE A 5 4.01 -34.13 -30.62
CA ILE A 5 3.71 -32.77 -30.17
C ILE A 5 4.04 -32.77 -28.68
N LEU A 6 5.23 -32.26 -28.36
CA LEU A 6 5.66 -32.06 -26.99
C LEU A 6 4.84 -30.91 -26.41
N PHE A 7 3.84 -31.28 -25.61
CA PHE A 7 2.99 -30.37 -24.85
C PHE A 7 3.88 -29.61 -23.86
N LEU A 8 4.23 -28.37 -24.19
CA LEU A 8 4.94 -27.48 -23.30
C LEU A 8 3.94 -27.00 -22.25
N PHE A 9 3.75 -27.80 -21.19
CA PHE A 9 3.11 -27.37 -19.95
C PHE A 9 4.01 -26.29 -19.33
N GLY A 10 3.80 -25.06 -19.78
CA GLY A 10 4.32 -23.86 -19.13
C GLY A 10 3.79 -23.83 -17.71
N ILE A 11 4.69 -24.14 -16.79
CA ILE A 11 4.51 -24.20 -15.34
C ILE A 11 3.70 -22.97 -14.91
N LEU A 12 2.42 -23.21 -14.56
CA LEU A 12 1.63 -22.31 -13.73
C LEU A 12 2.44 -22.09 -12.45
N SER A 13 3.16 -20.99 -12.41
CA SER A 13 3.81 -20.52 -11.20
C SER A 13 2.69 -19.97 -10.33
N CYS A 14 2.05 -20.87 -9.57
CA CYS A 14 1.15 -20.55 -8.47
C CYS A 14 1.90 -19.69 -7.46
N SER A 15 1.93 -18.39 -7.74
CA SER A 15 2.45 -17.37 -6.86
C SER A 15 1.39 -17.13 -5.79
N LEU A 16 1.21 -18.10 -4.90
CA LEU A 16 0.38 -18.01 -3.67
C LEU A 16 0.99 -17.04 -2.64
N TYR A 17 1.88 -16.14 -3.08
CA TYR A 17 2.59 -15.19 -2.26
C TYR A 17 2.05 -13.80 -2.57
N SER A 18 1.45 -13.17 -1.58
CA SER A 18 0.83 -11.84 -1.65
C SER A 18 1.82 -10.69 -1.86
N GLN A 19 2.77 -10.81 -2.78
CA GLN A 19 3.80 -9.79 -2.99
C GLN A 19 3.19 -8.52 -3.61
N THR A 20 3.59 -7.35 -3.10
CA THR A 20 3.28 -6.07 -3.73
C THR A 20 4.05 -5.94 -5.03
N THR A 21 3.34 -5.75 -6.14
CA THR A 21 3.94 -5.43 -7.44
C THR A 21 4.23 -3.94 -7.59
N ASN A 22 5.00 -3.55 -8.61
CA ASN A 22 5.21 -2.13 -8.93
C ASN A 22 3.90 -1.41 -9.25
N ASP A 23 2.99 -2.09 -9.95
CA ASP A 23 1.70 -1.52 -10.35
C ASP A 23 0.80 -1.31 -9.14
N GLU A 24 0.79 -2.26 -8.20
CA GLU A 24 0.07 -2.14 -6.93
C GLU A 24 0.64 -1.01 -6.07
N TYR A 25 1.98 -0.92 -5.96
CA TYR A 25 2.64 0.17 -5.24
C TYR A 25 2.31 1.55 -5.85
N ASN A 26 2.37 1.67 -7.17
CA ASN A 26 2.04 2.91 -7.88
C ASN A 26 0.54 3.25 -7.76
N TYR A 27 -0.32 2.24 -7.79
CA TYR A 27 -1.75 2.43 -7.60
C TYR A 27 -2.04 2.97 -6.20
N VAL A 28 -1.48 2.37 -5.14
CA VAL A 28 -1.63 2.85 -3.76
C VAL A 28 -1.11 4.28 -3.58
N THR A 29 0.07 4.59 -4.10
CA THR A 29 0.76 5.86 -3.81
C THR A 29 0.34 7.03 -4.70
N LYS A 30 -0.19 6.75 -5.90
CA LYS A 30 -0.52 7.79 -6.91
C LYS A 30 -1.90 7.59 -7.53
N GLY A 31 -2.20 6.36 -7.95
CA GLY A 31 -3.43 6.05 -8.69
C GLY A 31 -4.70 6.24 -7.86
N TYR A 32 -4.68 5.88 -6.58
CA TYR A 32 -5.84 5.96 -5.69
C TYR A 32 -6.30 7.39 -5.49
N ARG A 33 -5.36 8.33 -5.31
CA ARG A 33 -5.69 9.76 -5.20
C ARG A 33 -6.48 10.25 -6.42
N ALA A 34 -5.96 9.98 -7.62
CA ALA A 34 -6.61 10.38 -8.86
C ALA A 34 -7.98 9.69 -9.01
N GLN A 35 -8.12 8.45 -8.57
CA GLN A 35 -9.39 7.73 -8.59
C GLN A 35 -10.44 8.42 -7.72
N ILE A 36 -10.10 8.77 -6.47
CA ILE A 36 -11.01 9.45 -5.55
C ILE A 36 -11.36 10.86 -6.04
N GLU A 37 -10.37 11.63 -6.48
CA GLU A 37 -10.57 12.99 -7.00
C GLU A 37 -11.51 13.03 -8.23
N ASN A 38 -11.55 11.96 -9.03
CA ASN A 38 -12.37 11.88 -10.24
C ASN A 38 -13.65 11.03 -10.07
N GLY A 39 -13.93 10.52 -8.86
CA GLY A 39 -15.10 9.66 -8.62
C GLY A 39 -15.09 8.35 -9.43
N LEU A 40 -13.90 7.82 -9.73
CA LEU A 40 -13.75 6.62 -10.54
C LEU A 40 -13.93 5.33 -9.70
N PRO A 41 -14.42 4.23 -10.31
CA PRO A 41 -14.47 2.95 -9.64
C PRO A 41 -13.06 2.43 -9.34
N ASN A 42 -12.97 1.48 -8.40
CA ASN A 42 -11.72 0.80 -8.08
C ASN A 42 -11.11 0.17 -9.33
N LYS A 43 -9.77 0.13 -9.39
CA LYS A 43 -9.03 -0.63 -10.39
C LYS A 43 -9.57 -2.06 -10.42
N VAL A 44 -9.98 -2.51 -11.60
CA VAL A 44 -10.54 -3.85 -11.82
C VAL A 44 -9.64 -4.92 -11.20
N GLY A 45 -10.24 -5.82 -10.42
CA GLY A 45 -9.54 -6.90 -9.73
C GLY A 45 -9.01 -6.52 -8.33
N TYR A 46 -9.27 -5.30 -7.86
CA TYR A 46 -8.81 -4.82 -6.56
C TYR A 46 -9.91 -4.10 -5.78
N ASP A 47 -9.87 -4.28 -4.47
CA ASP A 47 -10.68 -3.52 -3.51
C ASP A 47 -9.82 -2.92 -2.39
N PHE A 48 -10.34 -1.86 -1.79
CA PHE A 48 -9.78 -1.26 -0.59
C PHE A 48 -10.66 -1.57 0.62
N GLU A 49 -10.07 -2.21 1.62
CA GLU A 49 -10.75 -2.51 2.89
C GLU A 49 -10.13 -1.69 4.01
N LYS A 50 -10.93 -0.83 4.65
CA LYS A 50 -10.48 -0.04 5.79
C LYS A 50 -10.19 -0.95 6.99
N ILE A 51 -8.99 -0.85 7.53
CA ILE A 51 -8.54 -1.61 8.71
C ILE A 51 -8.83 -0.82 9.97
N ASN A 52 -8.23 0.37 10.07
CA ASN A 52 -8.27 1.17 11.29
C ASN A 52 -7.95 2.64 10.99
N ASN A 53 -8.16 3.49 11.98
CA ASN A 53 -7.74 4.88 12.00
C ASN A 53 -7.05 5.20 13.33
N TYR A 54 -5.89 5.86 13.28
CA TYR A 54 -5.18 6.32 14.45
C TYR A 54 -4.89 7.82 14.39
N GLY A 55 -5.26 8.52 15.45
CA GLY A 55 -4.78 9.87 15.71
C GLY A 55 -3.35 9.81 16.25
N TYR A 56 -2.47 10.65 15.70
CA TYR A 56 -1.10 10.81 16.13
C TYR A 56 -0.79 12.29 16.34
N LYS A 57 -0.11 12.64 17.43
CA LYS A 57 0.33 14.02 17.69
C LYS A 57 1.84 14.07 17.79
N SER A 58 2.46 15.00 17.06
CA SER A 58 3.89 15.27 17.13
C SER A 58 4.17 16.75 16.90
N ALA A 59 5.10 17.31 17.67
CA ALA A 59 5.55 18.70 17.54
C ALA A 59 4.39 19.73 17.49
N GLY A 60 3.31 19.50 18.25
CA GLY A 60 2.13 20.37 18.29
C GLY A 60 1.19 20.26 17.08
N LYS A 61 1.44 19.31 16.16
CA LYS A 61 0.57 18.99 15.02
C LYS A 61 -0.20 17.72 15.27
N GLU A 62 -1.43 17.69 14.76
CA GLU A 62 -2.29 16.51 14.78
C GLU A 62 -2.34 15.88 13.39
N TYR A 63 -2.22 14.56 13.39
CA TYR A 63 -2.19 13.71 12.21
C TYR A 63 -3.27 12.65 12.34
N ASN A 64 -3.96 12.38 11.25
CA ASN A 64 -4.91 11.29 11.15
C ASN A 64 -4.35 10.24 10.17
N LEU A 65 -4.19 9.00 10.65
CA LEU A 65 -3.59 7.90 9.90
C LEU A 65 -4.66 6.87 9.60
N ILE A 66 -5.12 6.82 8.36
CA ILE A 66 -6.12 5.84 7.93
C ILE A 66 -5.42 4.70 7.21
N PHE A 67 -5.73 3.46 7.61
CA PHE A 67 -5.13 2.25 7.08
C PHE A 67 -6.16 1.48 6.27
N SER A 68 -5.79 1.13 5.04
CA SER A 68 -6.64 0.33 4.15
C SER A 68 -5.82 -0.77 3.48
N LYS A 69 -6.34 -2.00 3.46
CA LYS A 69 -5.76 -3.11 2.69
C LYS A 69 -6.07 -2.92 1.22
N LEU A 70 -5.10 -3.13 0.35
CA LEU A 70 -5.34 -3.39 -1.05
C LEU A 70 -5.51 -4.90 -1.21
N VAL A 71 -6.72 -5.35 -1.58
CA VAL A 71 -7.09 -6.76 -1.70
C VAL A 71 -7.30 -7.11 -3.16
N LYS A 72 -6.64 -8.18 -3.63
CA LYS A 72 -6.96 -8.80 -4.93
C LYS A 72 -8.27 -9.56 -4.81
N THR A 73 -9.29 -9.16 -5.55
CA THR A 73 -10.64 -9.73 -5.43
C THR A 73 -10.69 -11.19 -5.88
N ALA A 74 -9.94 -11.55 -6.93
CA ALA A 74 -9.92 -12.91 -7.47
C ALA A 74 -9.40 -13.95 -6.46
N THR A 75 -8.52 -13.56 -5.54
CA THR A 75 -7.88 -14.47 -4.58
C THR A 75 -8.14 -14.11 -3.12
N ASN A 76 -8.97 -13.08 -2.88
CA ASN A 76 -9.19 -12.47 -1.56
C ASN A 76 -7.89 -12.24 -0.77
N THR A 77 -6.86 -11.72 -1.44
CA THR A 77 -5.51 -11.66 -0.89
C THR A 77 -5.06 -10.22 -0.69
N THR A 78 -4.65 -9.86 0.52
CA THR A 78 -4.05 -8.55 0.81
C THR A 78 -2.65 -8.47 0.21
N VAL A 79 -2.44 -7.55 -0.73
CA VAL A 79 -1.17 -7.37 -1.43
C VAL A 79 -0.40 -6.13 -0.99
N ALA A 80 -1.03 -5.17 -0.33
CA ALA A 80 -0.38 -4.01 0.26
C ALA A 80 -1.28 -3.38 1.32
N VAL A 81 -0.72 -2.50 2.14
CA VAL A 81 -1.48 -1.55 2.95
C VAL A 81 -1.21 -0.13 2.50
N MET A 82 -2.28 0.61 2.28
CA MET A 82 -2.26 2.03 2.06
C MET A 82 -2.38 2.76 3.41
N ILE A 83 -1.56 3.79 3.57
CA ILE A 83 -1.68 4.77 4.64
C ILE A 83 -2.14 6.08 4.00
N GLU A 84 -3.29 6.59 4.41
CA GLU A 84 -3.69 7.97 4.17
C GLU A 84 -3.21 8.80 5.36
N TYR A 85 -2.24 9.67 5.09
CA TYR A 85 -1.64 10.58 6.05
C TYR A 85 -2.29 11.94 5.90
N GLU A 86 -3.22 12.26 6.80
CA GLU A 86 -3.95 13.51 6.78
C GLU A 86 -3.43 14.47 7.86
N PHE A 87 -3.26 15.73 7.49
CA PHE A 87 -2.93 16.81 8.44
C PHE A 87 -3.53 18.14 7.97
N ILE A 88 -3.60 19.09 8.89
CA ILE A 88 -3.93 20.48 8.57
C ILE A 88 -2.62 21.26 8.43
N ASP A 89 -2.44 21.93 7.29
CA ASP A 89 -1.28 22.78 7.06
C ASP A 89 -1.39 24.11 7.82
N PRO A 90 -0.33 24.95 7.86
CA PRO A 90 -0.38 26.24 8.54
C PRO A 90 -1.42 27.23 7.99
N GLU A 91 -1.93 27.01 6.78
CA GLU A 91 -2.99 27.82 6.16
C GLU A 91 -4.40 27.32 6.52
N GLY A 92 -4.50 26.25 7.31
CA GLY A 92 -5.77 25.65 7.69
C GLY A 92 -6.35 24.68 6.65
N LYS A 93 -5.59 24.31 5.62
CA LYS A 93 -6.04 23.39 4.57
C LYS A 93 -5.74 21.95 4.95
N LYS A 94 -6.70 21.05 4.66
CA LYS A 94 -6.50 19.61 4.79
C LYS A 94 -5.59 19.11 3.66
N VAL A 95 -4.47 18.52 4.05
CA VAL A 95 -3.53 17.85 3.16
C VAL A 95 -3.63 16.36 3.38
N VAL A 96 -3.76 15.59 2.29
CA VAL A 96 -3.75 14.12 2.30
C VAL A 96 -2.60 13.63 1.44
N ALA A 97 -1.77 12.77 2.02
CA ALA A 97 -0.70 12.07 1.33
C ALA A 97 -0.89 10.55 1.45
N TYR A 98 -0.51 9.82 0.39
CA TYR A 98 -0.72 8.37 0.31
C TYR A 98 0.63 7.64 0.30
N TYR A 99 0.78 6.71 1.23
CA TYR A 99 1.98 5.90 1.37
C TYR A 99 1.63 4.42 1.35
N CYS A 100 2.59 3.60 0.92
CA CYS A 100 2.44 2.16 0.84
C CYS A 100 3.29 1.48 1.91
N ILE A 101 2.71 0.53 2.63
CA ILE A 101 3.41 -0.55 3.31
C ILE A 101 3.29 -1.78 2.39
N PRO A 102 4.38 -2.17 1.72
CA PRO A 102 4.38 -3.39 0.92
C PRO A 102 4.10 -4.61 1.79
N HIS A 103 3.53 -5.66 1.19
CA HIS A 103 3.41 -6.94 1.87
C HIS A 103 4.81 -7.47 2.24
N SER A 104 4.92 -8.19 3.36
CA SER A 104 6.20 -8.66 3.92
C SER A 104 7.03 -9.51 2.94
N ARG A 105 6.36 -10.24 2.05
CA ARG A 105 6.98 -11.09 1.02
C ARG A 105 7.40 -10.34 -0.26
N SER A 106 7.19 -9.03 -0.34
CA SER A 106 7.54 -8.23 -1.52
C SER A 106 9.06 -8.13 -1.72
N ALA A 107 9.48 -7.96 -2.97
CA ALA A 107 10.90 -7.76 -3.28
C ALA A 107 11.49 -6.55 -2.54
N ASN A 108 12.77 -6.64 -2.16
CA ASN A 108 13.50 -5.54 -1.50
C ASN A 108 13.48 -4.24 -2.30
N SER A 109 13.39 -4.31 -3.64
CA SER A 109 13.26 -3.12 -4.49
C SER A 109 12.00 -2.31 -4.20
N ILE A 110 10.87 -2.97 -3.91
CA ILE A 110 9.60 -2.32 -3.58
C ILE A 110 9.66 -1.70 -2.17
N TRP A 111 10.22 -2.44 -1.20
CA TRP A 111 10.49 -1.91 0.13
C TRP A 111 11.45 -0.70 0.10
N ASN A 112 12.48 -0.74 -0.74
CA ASN A 112 13.39 0.38 -0.93
C ASN A 112 12.69 1.60 -1.53
N LYS A 113 11.77 1.40 -2.48
CA LYS A 113 10.93 2.50 -3.01
C LYS A 113 10.07 3.12 -1.92
N ALA A 114 9.35 2.31 -1.15
CA ALA A 114 8.52 2.79 -0.05
C ALA A 114 9.33 3.58 0.99
N ARG A 115 10.47 3.04 1.44
CA ARG A 115 11.36 3.73 2.38
C ARG A 115 11.92 5.02 1.80
N LYS A 116 12.40 4.98 0.56
CA LYS A 116 12.96 6.15 -0.11
C LYS A 116 11.92 7.27 -0.27
N GLN A 117 10.68 6.94 -0.62
CA GLN A 117 9.60 7.91 -0.72
C GLN A 117 9.41 8.68 0.60
N ILE A 118 9.42 7.98 1.73
CA ILE A 118 9.31 8.61 3.05
C ILE A 118 10.56 9.45 3.36
N GLN A 119 11.76 8.91 3.15
CA GLN A 119 13.02 9.58 3.43
C GLN A 119 13.19 10.86 2.61
N ASP A 120 12.79 10.85 1.33
CA ASP A 120 12.93 11.98 0.42
C ASP A 120 12.07 13.19 0.85
N THR A 121 11.02 12.98 1.66
CA THR A 121 10.24 14.09 2.24
C THR A 121 11.02 14.92 3.26
N LYS A 122 12.07 14.34 3.87
CA LYS A 122 12.83 14.91 5.00
C LYS A 122 11.95 15.34 6.18
N ASN A 123 10.72 14.82 6.27
CA ASN A 123 9.77 15.13 7.32
C ASN A 123 9.87 14.08 8.44
N THR A 124 10.39 14.49 9.60
CA THR A 124 10.60 13.63 10.77
C THR A 124 9.29 13.16 11.40
N ASP A 125 8.24 13.98 11.36
CA ASP A 125 6.92 13.60 11.88
C ASP A 125 6.30 12.50 11.02
N LEU A 126 6.43 12.63 9.69
CA LEU A 126 5.99 11.60 8.77
C LEU A 126 6.79 10.31 8.94
N LEU A 127 8.12 10.39 9.09
CA LEU A 127 8.95 9.23 9.34
C LEU A 127 8.54 8.51 10.64
N THR A 128 8.24 9.27 11.69
CA THR A 128 7.81 8.72 12.99
C THR A 128 6.41 8.09 12.88
N ALA A 129 5.48 8.78 12.23
CA ALA A 129 4.14 8.26 11.96
C ALA A 129 4.18 6.98 11.09
N TYR A 130 5.04 6.94 10.08
CA TYR A 130 5.24 5.76 9.24
C TYR A 130 5.88 4.60 10.02
N GLY A 131 6.84 4.88 10.89
CA GLY A 131 7.39 3.88 11.81
C GLY A 131 6.32 3.31 12.76
N PHE A 132 5.49 4.16 13.34
CA PHE A 132 4.33 3.75 14.16
C PHE A 132 3.33 2.92 13.35
N ALA A 133 3.03 3.33 12.12
CA ALA A 133 2.17 2.60 11.19
C ALA A 133 2.68 1.16 10.94
N LEU A 134 3.99 1.00 10.73
CA LEU A 134 4.61 -0.31 10.55
C LEU A 134 4.48 -1.20 11.79
N THR A 135 4.64 -0.66 13.01
CA THR A 135 4.52 -1.47 14.23
C THR A 135 3.09 -1.91 14.49
N LYS A 136 2.10 -1.06 14.21
CA LYS A 136 0.68 -1.44 14.27
C LYS A 136 0.32 -2.49 13.23
N TYR A 137 0.78 -2.33 12.00
CA TYR A 137 0.51 -3.30 10.93
C TYR A 137 1.16 -4.67 11.17
N ALA A 138 2.38 -4.71 11.70
CA ALA A 138 3.03 -5.98 12.06
C ALA A 138 2.23 -6.78 13.11
N ALA A 139 1.58 -6.09 14.05
CA ALA A 139 0.70 -6.73 15.03
C ALA A 139 -0.58 -7.30 14.39
N GLU A 140 -1.14 -6.61 13.40
CA GLU A 140 -2.37 -7.03 12.69
C GLU A 140 -2.15 -8.21 11.72
N LEU A 141 -0.95 -8.37 11.14
CA LEU A 141 -0.60 -9.53 10.31
C LEU A 141 -0.25 -10.80 11.10
N SER A 142 -0.08 -10.67 12.42
CA SER A 142 0.31 -11.78 13.31
C SER A 142 -0.89 -12.48 13.96
N ASN A 143 -2.11 -12.02 13.69
CA ASN A 143 -3.38 -12.60 14.12
C ASN A 143 -4.14 -13.17 12.91
#